data_AF-A0A8J5NR72-F1
#
_entry.id   AF-A0A8J5NR72-F1
#
_cell.length_a   1.000
_cell.length_b   1.000
_cell.length_c   1.000
_cell.angle_alpha   90.00
_cell.angle_beta   90.00
_cell.angle_gamma   90.00
#
_symmetry.space_group_name_H-M   'P 1'
#
loop_
_entity.id
_entity.type
_entity.pdbx_description
1 polymer ?
#
loop_
_entity_poly.entity_id
_entity_poly.type
_entity_poly.pdbx_seq_one_letter_code
_entity_poly.pdbx_strand_id
1 'polypeptide(L)'
;MHKNEGILHAIQSLSGVYIYDYLPDERIRQRINQRYAMAGQYFSTLLNAPESRENGQGQEVITMAVLLSMQDIVLTERRLKKPHKPRWLEGFKHGEYFLQATDPGGRYWKDNNVQYNELRISQAIIVGRAVILAQPMMALPAPDTLNPEAESHRFSWLTYGTEKDMYEVHGGCGFSKKLLHHMSQVTYCAARLQQEPKSPIVPMTAKYLLRALTEMRQWSREGKDWELARKHPPTIDWVRDKADDVIIDSNQIMTEVTAEAWRIAAIIYYQCRLMRLPRNHPDVLANLEDLAKCIRIMPTSGYHFTAQAPLLPVFFLGLLATKSEHKAVSRDWFEQVVSTPVRSSVPPLYETLKRIWKWIDDEVEIPPEPTSLPKSMGERCPWWEHLIAKVLNEEEETLCLT
;
A
#
# COMPACT_ATOMS: atom_id res chain seq x y z
N MET A 1 -24.76 -6.69 -7.25
CA MET A 1 -23.91 -5.87 -8.16
C MET A 1 -24.27 -5.97 -9.64
N HIS A 2 -24.66 -7.12 -10.20
CA HIS A 2 -25.03 -7.24 -11.64
C HIS A 2 -26.27 -6.42 -12.10
N LYS A 3 -26.99 -5.79 -11.17
CA LYS A 3 -28.16 -4.93 -11.46
C LYS A 3 -27.82 -3.44 -11.60
N ASN A 4 -26.58 -3.03 -11.31
CA ASN A 4 -26.15 -1.64 -11.43
C ASN A 4 -25.41 -1.42 -12.76
N GLU A 5 -26.03 -0.67 -13.67
CA GLU A 5 -25.52 -0.48 -15.03
C GLU A 5 -24.18 0.26 -15.07
N GLY A 6 -23.99 1.26 -14.19
CA GLY A 6 -22.73 2.01 -14.11
C GLY A 6 -21.55 1.15 -13.69
N ILE A 7 -21.73 0.34 -12.64
CA ILE A 7 -20.71 -0.61 -12.17
C ILE A 7 -20.41 -1.64 -13.26
N LEU A 8 -21.43 -2.15 -13.95
CA LEU A 8 -21.23 -3.08 -15.07
C LEU A 8 -20.40 -2.44 -16.18
N HIS A 9 -20.67 -1.18 -16.54
CA HIS A 9 -19.89 -0.46 -17.55
C HIS A 9 -18.43 -0.26 -17.11
N ALA A 10 -18.20 0.09 -15.84
CA ALA A 10 -16.85 0.24 -15.29
C ALA A 10 -16.07 -1.08 -15.34
N ILE A 11 -16.68 -2.20 -14.91
CA ILE A 11 -16.08 -3.54 -14.99
C ILE A 11 -15.78 -3.91 -16.44
N GLN A 12 -16.74 -3.74 -17.35
CA GLN A 12 -16.55 -4.07 -18.77
C GLN A 12 -15.42 -3.24 -19.41
N SER A 13 -15.30 -1.97 -19.04
CA SER A 13 -14.22 -1.11 -19.52
C SER A 13 -12.86 -1.58 -18.98
N LEU A 14 -12.74 -1.83 -17.68
CA LEU A 14 -11.50 -2.29 -17.06
C LEU A 14 -11.07 -3.68 -17.55
N SER A 15 -11.99 -4.66 -17.61
CA SER A 15 -11.70 -5.99 -18.14
C SER A 15 -11.36 -5.93 -19.63
N GLY A 16 -12.06 -5.10 -20.40
CA GLY A 16 -11.79 -4.92 -21.82
C GLY A 16 -10.38 -4.40 -22.09
N VAL A 17 -9.86 -3.51 -21.22
CA VAL A 17 -8.47 -3.03 -21.29
C VAL A 17 -7.46 -4.19 -21.25
N TYR A 18 -7.64 -5.16 -20.35
CA TYR A 18 -6.78 -6.35 -20.31
C TYR A 18 -6.98 -7.26 -21.53
N ILE A 19 -8.22 -7.47 -21.99
CA ILE A 19 -8.50 -8.25 -23.19
C ILE A 19 -7.79 -7.65 -24.41
N TYR A 20 -7.78 -6.33 -24.52
CA TYR A 20 -7.14 -5.61 -25.64
C TYR A 20 -5.62 -5.81 -25.70
N ASP A 21 -4.93 -6.09 -24.57
CA ASP A 21 -3.50 -6.41 -24.60
C ASP A 21 -3.21 -7.73 -25.33
N TYR A 22 -4.11 -8.71 -25.18
CA TYR A 22 -3.96 -10.02 -25.81
C TYR A 22 -4.56 -10.06 -27.21
N LEU A 23 -5.62 -9.29 -27.46
CA LEU A 23 -6.33 -9.23 -28.72
C LEU A 23 -6.59 -7.77 -29.13
N PRO A 24 -5.59 -7.10 -29.74
CA PRO A 24 -5.73 -5.72 -30.18
C PRO A 24 -6.68 -5.63 -31.39
N ASP A 25 -7.96 -5.34 -31.13
CA ASP A 25 -8.98 -5.10 -32.16
C ASP A 25 -9.65 -3.73 -31.93
N GLU A 26 -9.76 -2.94 -32.99
CA GLU A 26 -10.32 -1.59 -32.97
C GLU A 26 -11.76 -1.56 -32.42
N ARG A 27 -12.57 -2.60 -32.67
CA ARG A 27 -13.93 -2.73 -32.12
C ARG A 27 -13.91 -2.89 -30.61
N ILE A 28 -12.94 -3.64 -30.08
CA ILE A 28 -12.73 -3.80 -28.64
C ILE A 28 -12.33 -2.44 -28.03
N ARG A 29 -11.38 -1.73 -28.65
CA ARG A 29 -10.97 -0.38 -28.23
C ARG A 29 -12.15 0.60 -28.16
N GLN A 30 -12.96 0.66 -29.22
CA GLN A 30 -14.15 1.51 -29.28
C GLN A 30 -15.14 1.15 -28.17
N ARG A 31 -15.38 -0.15 -27.95
CA ARG A 31 -16.29 -0.62 -26.90
C ARG A 31 -15.79 -0.27 -25.50
N ILE A 32 -14.50 -0.41 -25.23
CA ILE A 32 -13.88 -0.01 -23.95
C ILE A 32 -14.12 1.47 -23.68
N ASN A 33 -13.82 2.33 -24.66
CA ASN A 33 -13.98 3.78 -24.53
C ASN A 33 -15.45 4.17 -24.37
N GLN A 34 -16.38 3.53 -25.11
CA GLN A 34 -17.81 3.74 -24.93
C GLN A 34 -18.26 3.38 -23.51
N ARG A 35 -17.85 2.20 -23.00
CA ARG A 35 -18.18 1.78 -21.63
C ARG A 35 -17.58 2.69 -20.57
N TYR A 36 -16.35 3.18 -20.80
CA TYR A 36 -15.73 4.17 -19.92
C TYR A 36 -16.55 5.45 -19.83
N ALA A 37 -16.97 6.00 -20.98
CA ALA A 37 -17.77 7.22 -21.02
C ALA A 37 -19.11 7.06 -20.28
N MET A 38 -19.80 5.93 -20.49
CA MET A 38 -21.06 5.63 -19.78
C MET A 38 -20.85 5.48 -18.26
N ALA A 39 -19.78 4.79 -17.85
CA ALA A 39 -19.42 4.66 -16.43
C ALA A 39 -19.10 6.02 -15.80
N GLY A 40 -18.37 6.88 -16.52
CA GLY A 40 -18.06 8.25 -16.09
C GLY A 40 -19.30 9.11 -15.90
N GLN A 41 -20.25 9.06 -16.84
CA GLN A 41 -21.54 9.77 -16.70
C GLN A 41 -22.32 9.31 -15.47
N TYR A 42 -22.42 8.00 -15.25
CA TYR A 42 -23.08 7.45 -14.06
C TYR A 42 -22.38 7.86 -12.77
N PHE A 43 -21.04 7.82 -12.75
CA PHE A 43 -20.26 8.25 -11.59
C PHE A 43 -20.47 9.73 -11.28
N SER A 44 -20.53 10.60 -12.30
CA SER A 44 -20.88 12.01 -12.11
C SER A 44 -22.25 12.21 -11.48
N THR A 45 -23.25 11.41 -11.84
CA THR A 45 -24.57 11.44 -11.18
C THR A 45 -24.46 11.09 -9.69
N LEU A 46 -23.76 10.00 -9.35
CA LEU A 46 -23.57 9.59 -7.96
C LEU A 46 -22.82 10.62 -7.13
N LEU A 47 -21.79 11.25 -7.69
CA LEU A 47 -21.04 12.31 -6.99
C LEU A 47 -21.93 13.49 -6.59
N ASN A 48 -22.95 13.80 -7.39
CA ASN A 48 -23.87 14.90 -7.14
C ASN A 48 -25.14 14.49 -6.37
N ALA A 49 -25.39 13.19 -6.18
CA ALA A 49 -26.51 12.67 -5.42
C ALA A 49 -26.31 12.88 -3.91
N PRO A 50 -27.19 13.61 -3.20
CA PRO A 50 -27.10 13.79 -1.75
C PRO A 50 -27.13 12.45 -1.00
N GLU A 51 -27.90 11.48 -1.50
CA GLU A 51 -28.10 10.16 -0.90
C GLU A 51 -26.79 9.37 -0.82
N SER A 52 -25.84 9.64 -1.73
CA SER A 52 -24.53 9.00 -1.70
C SER A 52 -23.69 9.36 -0.48
N ARG A 53 -24.07 10.41 0.26
CA ARG A 53 -23.42 10.87 1.50
C ARG A 53 -24.19 10.49 2.75
N GLU A 54 -25.35 9.83 2.61
CA GLU A 54 -26.13 9.41 3.76
C GLU A 54 -25.46 8.25 4.50
N ASN A 55 -25.74 8.16 5.80
CA ASN A 55 -25.22 7.10 6.65
C ASN A 55 -25.61 5.72 6.12
N GLY A 56 -24.61 4.89 5.87
CA GLY A 56 -24.78 3.54 5.33
C GLY A 56 -25.08 3.43 3.84
N GLN A 57 -25.07 4.56 3.13
CA GLN A 57 -25.11 4.58 1.68
C GLN A 57 -23.69 4.68 1.10
N GLY A 58 -23.60 5.05 -0.18
CA GLY A 58 -22.35 5.37 -0.86
C GLY A 58 -21.49 4.17 -1.31
N GLN A 59 -21.92 2.93 -1.07
CA GLN A 59 -21.21 1.76 -1.60
C GLN A 59 -21.08 1.82 -3.14
N GLU A 60 -22.09 2.32 -3.85
CA GLU A 60 -22.02 2.45 -5.30
C GLU A 60 -20.96 3.47 -5.73
N VAL A 61 -20.97 4.67 -5.13
CA VAL A 61 -20.02 5.74 -5.49
C VAL A 61 -18.58 5.34 -5.14
N ILE A 62 -18.36 4.65 -4.02
CA ILE A 62 -17.04 4.13 -3.65
C ILE A 62 -16.58 3.06 -4.64
N THR A 63 -17.47 2.14 -5.04
CA THR A 63 -17.14 1.09 -6.03
C THR A 63 -16.76 1.71 -7.38
N MET A 64 -17.53 2.71 -7.84
CA MET A 64 -17.23 3.43 -9.08
C MET A 64 -15.88 4.17 -9.00
N ALA A 65 -15.61 4.84 -7.88
CA ALA A 65 -14.34 5.50 -7.62
C ALA A 65 -13.16 4.51 -7.71
N VAL A 66 -13.29 3.34 -7.09
CA VAL A 66 -12.28 2.28 -7.13
C VAL A 66 -12.05 1.78 -8.56
N LEU A 67 -13.11 1.38 -9.27
CA LEU A 67 -12.97 0.77 -10.60
C LEU A 67 -12.38 1.73 -11.64
N LEU A 68 -12.85 2.98 -11.65
CA LEU A 68 -12.35 4.00 -12.58
C LEU A 68 -10.90 4.41 -12.24
N SER A 69 -10.54 4.45 -10.95
CA SER A 69 -9.17 4.74 -10.52
C SER A 69 -8.21 3.60 -10.85
N MET A 70 -8.63 2.35 -10.67
CA MET A 70 -7.84 1.17 -11.10
C MET A 70 -7.56 1.18 -12.59
N GLN A 71 -8.48 1.72 -13.41
CA GLN A 71 -8.23 1.87 -14.83
C GLN A 71 -7.10 2.87 -15.14
N ASP A 72 -7.02 3.98 -14.40
CA ASP A 72 -5.93 4.95 -14.53
C ASP A 72 -4.59 4.41 -13.99
N ILE A 73 -4.64 3.49 -13.02
CA ILE A 73 -3.46 2.72 -12.60
C ILE A 73 -2.93 1.88 -13.77
N VAL A 74 -3.77 1.11 -14.45
CA VAL A 74 -3.27 0.17 -15.47
C VAL A 74 -2.97 0.83 -16.82
N LEU A 75 -3.61 1.97 -17.13
CA LEU A 75 -3.37 2.78 -18.33
C LEU A 75 -2.27 3.81 -18.07
N THR A 76 -1.05 3.32 -17.85
CA THR A 76 0.12 4.16 -17.51
C THR A 76 0.38 5.28 -18.51
N GLU A 77 0.09 5.06 -19.79
CA GLU A 77 0.23 6.02 -20.87
C GLU A 77 -0.75 7.21 -20.79
N ARG A 78 -1.78 7.11 -19.95
CA ARG A 78 -2.80 8.15 -19.73
C ARG A 78 -2.61 8.89 -18.41
N ARG A 79 -1.65 8.48 -17.58
CA ARG A 79 -1.39 9.12 -16.28
C ARG A 79 -0.97 10.57 -16.51
N LEU A 80 -1.44 11.42 -15.61
CA LEU A 80 -1.12 12.84 -15.67
C LEU A 80 0.25 13.11 -15.05
N LYS A 81 1.08 13.84 -15.79
CA LYS A 81 2.37 14.35 -15.33
C LYS A 81 2.21 15.68 -14.60
N LYS A 82 3.23 16.05 -13.81
CA LYS A 82 3.32 17.37 -13.16
C LYS A 82 3.12 18.51 -14.17
N PRO A 83 2.42 19.59 -13.78
CA PRO A 83 1.97 19.93 -12.43
C PRO A 83 0.59 19.34 -12.05
N HIS A 84 0.01 18.46 -12.86
CA HIS A 84 -1.31 17.91 -12.60
C HIS A 84 -1.28 16.83 -11.51
N LYS A 85 -2.39 16.68 -10.79
CA LYS A 85 -2.56 15.61 -9.79
C LYS A 85 -2.87 14.27 -10.47
N PRO A 86 -2.33 13.15 -9.97
CA PRO A 86 -2.64 11.81 -10.50
C PRO A 86 -4.12 11.47 -10.34
N ARG A 87 -4.80 11.13 -11.44
CA ARG A 87 -6.25 10.85 -11.43
C ARG A 87 -6.58 9.62 -10.59
N TRP A 88 -5.77 8.56 -10.66
CA TRP A 88 -5.97 7.38 -9.82
C TRP A 88 -6.04 7.75 -8.34
N LEU A 89 -5.10 8.56 -7.84
CA LEU A 89 -5.05 8.90 -6.42
C LEU A 89 -6.21 9.83 -6.02
N GLU A 90 -6.54 10.82 -6.85
CA GLU A 90 -7.67 11.72 -6.57
C GLU A 90 -9.01 10.95 -6.57
N GLY A 91 -9.16 9.95 -7.45
CA GLY A 91 -10.33 9.07 -7.44
C GLY A 91 -10.41 8.22 -6.16
N PHE A 92 -9.30 7.65 -5.68
CA PHE A 92 -9.29 6.96 -4.39
C PHE A 92 -9.53 7.89 -3.19
N LYS A 93 -9.06 9.15 -3.23
CA LYS A 93 -9.39 10.16 -2.21
C LYS A 93 -10.88 10.50 -2.18
N HIS A 94 -11.58 10.47 -3.32
CA HIS A 94 -13.04 10.55 -3.30
C HIS A 94 -13.64 9.32 -2.60
N GLY A 95 -13.14 8.11 -2.89
CA GLY A 95 -13.55 6.90 -2.17
C GLY A 95 -13.34 7.02 -0.66
N GLU A 96 -12.20 7.57 -0.24
CA GLU A 96 -11.88 7.87 1.16
C GLU A 96 -12.88 8.85 1.77
N TYR A 97 -13.17 9.95 1.09
CA TYR A 97 -14.16 10.93 1.53
C TYR A 97 -15.53 10.28 1.76
N PHE A 98 -16.02 9.46 0.84
CA PHE A 98 -17.31 8.77 1.02
C PHE A 98 -17.26 7.70 2.10
N LEU A 99 -16.13 6.99 2.25
CA LEU A 99 -15.95 6.07 3.37
C LEU A 99 -16.08 6.80 4.71
N GLN A 100 -15.54 8.01 4.82
CA GLN A 100 -15.66 8.83 6.03
C GLN A 100 -17.05 9.46 6.18
N ALA A 101 -17.65 9.96 5.10
CA ALA A 101 -18.92 10.69 5.13
C ALA A 101 -20.12 9.79 5.42
N THR A 102 -20.14 8.56 4.89
CA THR A 102 -21.28 7.64 5.05
C THR A 102 -21.15 6.75 6.28
N ASP A 103 -20.24 7.10 7.19
CA ASP A 103 -19.84 6.30 8.32
C ASP A 103 -20.12 7.03 9.64
N PRO A 104 -21.26 6.77 10.28
CA PRO A 104 -21.61 7.39 11.55
C PRO A 104 -20.78 6.85 12.73
N GLY A 105 -19.81 5.96 12.49
CA GLY A 105 -19.07 5.18 13.48
C GLY A 105 -18.08 5.98 14.33
N GLY A 106 -18.63 6.77 15.27
CA GLY A 106 -17.91 7.18 16.47
C GLY A 106 -17.29 5.95 17.17
N ARG A 107 -16.03 6.11 17.60
CA ARG A 107 -15.25 5.08 18.29
C ARG A 107 -16.04 4.48 19.47
N TYR A 108 -16.22 3.15 19.41
CA TYR A 108 -16.73 2.29 20.48
C TYR A 108 -18.24 2.47 20.81
N TRP A 109 -18.96 1.35 20.96
CA TRP A 109 -20.23 1.21 21.70
C TRP A 109 -21.60 1.45 21.01
N LYS A 110 -21.73 1.39 19.68
CA LYS A 110 -23.06 1.24 19.04
C LYS A 110 -23.05 0.21 17.91
N ASP A 111 -23.37 -1.04 18.23
CA ASP A 111 -23.47 -2.16 17.27
C ASP A 111 -24.38 -1.85 16.07
N ASN A 112 -25.38 -0.98 16.26
CA ASN A 112 -26.35 -0.64 15.21
C ASN A 112 -25.82 0.33 14.14
N ASN A 113 -24.63 0.91 14.31
CA ASN A 113 -24.12 1.99 13.44
C ASN A 113 -22.91 1.61 12.58
N VAL A 114 -22.35 0.40 12.74
CA VAL A 114 -21.18 -0.01 11.97
C VAL A 114 -21.64 -0.43 10.57
N GLN A 115 -21.17 0.28 9.55
CA GLN A 115 -21.33 -0.14 8.17
C GLN A 115 -20.38 -1.31 7.93
N TYR A 116 -20.87 -2.53 8.19
CA TYR A 116 -20.07 -3.73 8.25
C TYR A 116 -20.68 -4.84 7.39
N ASN A 117 -20.18 -4.97 6.16
CA ASN A 117 -20.43 -6.11 5.29
C ASN A 117 -19.19 -6.38 4.41
N GLU A 118 -19.16 -7.53 3.73
CA GLU A 118 -18.01 -7.95 2.92
C GLU A 118 -17.60 -6.93 1.85
N LEU A 119 -18.60 -6.27 1.22
CA LEU A 119 -18.35 -5.23 0.22
C LEU A 119 -17.69 -4.00 0.85
N ARG A 120 -18.19 -3.53 1.99
CA ARG A 120 -17.65 -2.37 2.70
C ARG A 120 -16.23 -2.63 3.20
N ILE A 121 -15.94 -3.83 3.69
CA ILE A 121 -14.58 -4.26 4.05
C ILE A 121 -13.67 -4.23 2.82
N SER A 122 -14.13 -4.77 1.70
CA SER A 122 -13.37 -4.79 0.44
C SER A 122 -13.12 -3.38 -0.11
N GLN A 123 -14.12 -2.51 -0.05
CA GLN A 123 -13.98 -1.10 -0.44
C GLN A 123 -12.98 -0.37 0.45
N ALA A 124 -13.11 -0.53 1.76
CA ALA A 124 -12.20 0.04 2.74
C ALA A 124 -10.75 -0.35 2.43
N ILE A 125 -10.44 -1.64 2.36
CA ILE A 125 -9.06 -2.07 2.15
C ILE A 125 -8.50 -1.63 0.79
N ILE A 126 -9.30 -1.64 -0.29
CA ILE A 126 -8.82 -1.22 -1.61
C ILE A 126 -8.59 0.29 -1.67
N VAL A 127 -9.50 1.11 -1.12
CA VAL A 127 -9.31 2.56 -1.03
C VAL A 127 -8.11 2.88 -0.13
N GLY A 128 -8.04 2.26 1.04
CA GLY A 128 -6.95 2.45 1.98
C GLY A 128 -5.61 2.05 1.37
N ARG A 129 -5.56 0.93 0.64
CA ARG A 129 -4.36 0.46 -0.08
C ARG A 129 -3.85 1.54 -1.01
N ALA A 130 -4.70 2.13 -1.84
CA ALA A 130 -4.27 3.19 -2.75
C ALA A 130 -3.81 4.46 -2.02
N VAL A 131 -4.59 4.96 -1.06
CA VAL A 131 -4.29 6.24 -0.40
C VAL A 131 -3.09 6.11 0.55
N ILE A 132 -3.03 5.06 1.37
CA ILE A 132 -2.00 4.88 2.38
C ILE A 132 -0.70 4.42 1.75
N LEU A 133 -0.71 3.52 0.76
CA LEU A 133 0.54 3.07 0.12
C LEU A 133 1.16 4.09 -0.83
N ALA A 134 0.44 5.16 -1.18
CA ALA A 134 1.04 6.33 -1.82
C ALA A 134 1.88 7.17 -0.84
N GLN A 135 1.48 7.22 0.44
CA GLN A 135 2.09 8.09 1.44
C GLN A 135 3.61 7.90 1.62
N PRO A 136 4.19 6.67 1.59
CA PRO A 136 5.62 6.48 1.75
C PRO A 136 6.48 7.30 0.78
N MET A 137 5.96 7.55 -0.44
CA MET A 137 6.66 8.29 -1.49
C MET A 137 6.08 9.70 -1.72
N MET A 138 5.35 10.23 -0.73
CA MET A 138 4.78 11.59 -0.75
C MET A 138 5.31 12.41 0.42
N ALA A 139 5.39 13.72 0.23
CA ALA A 139 5.73 14.65 1.30
C ALA A 139 4.72 14.56 2.45
N LEU A 140 5.20 14.72 3.68
CA LEU A 140 4.33 14.85 4.85
C LEU A 140 3.48 16.13 4.75
N PRO A 141 2.29 16.16 5.38
CA PRO A 141 1.53 17.40 5.54
C PRO A 141 2.37 18.48 6.21
N ALA A 142 2.19 19.73 5.79
CA ALA A 142 2.96 20.84 6.36
C ALA A 142 2.61 21.02 7.85
N PRO A 143 3.61 21.24 8.74
CA PRO A 143 3.42 21.35 10.18
C PRO A 143 2.35 22.34 10.64
N ASP A 144 2.17 23.45 9.93
CA ASP A 144 1.21 24.52 10.21
C ASP A 144 -0.23 24.15 9.82
N THR A 145 -0.40 23.23 8.87
CA THR A 145 -1.70 22.81 8.35
C THR A 145 -2.18 21.46 8.86
N LEU A 146 -1.28 20.64 9.43
CA LEU A 146 -1.62 19.34 10.00
C LEU A 146 -2.56 19.51 11.21
N ASN A 147 -3.80 19.02 11.08
CA ASN A 147 -4.72 18.84 12.19
C ASN A 147 -4.52 17.42 12.80
N PRO A 148 -3.93 17.30 14.01
CA PRO A 148 -3.63 16.00 14.59
C PRO A 148 -4.88 15.16 14.86
N GLU A 149 -5.97 15.80 15.31
CA GLU A 149 -7.21 15.11 15.64
C GLU A 149 -7.82 14.51 14.37
N ALA A 150 -8.02 15.33 13.34
CA ALA A 150 -8.56 14.87 12.06
C ALA A 150 -7.71 13.75 11.44
N GLU A 151 -6.39 13.92 11.39
CA GLU A 151 -5.49 12.93 10.77
C GLU A 151 -5.45 11.62 11.56
N SER A 152 -5.52 11.67 12.90
CA SER A 152 -5.54 10.46 13.75
C SER A 152 -6.80 9.60 13.56
N HIS A 153 -7.89 10.21 13.07
CA HIS A 153 -9.17 9.56 12.83
C HIS A 153 -9.44 9.21 11.36
N ARG A 154 -8.64 9.75 10.43
CA ARG A 154 -8.80 9.67 8.97
C ARG A 154 -9.11 8.27 8.41
N PHE A 155 -8.46 7.24 8.95
CA PHE A 155 -8.60 5.85 8.50
C PHE A 155 -9.28 4.94 9.54
N SER A 156 -10.09 5.51 10.45
CA SER A 156 -10.75 4.73 11.52
C SER A 156 -11.64 3.61 10.98
N TRP A 157 -12.22 3.78 9.80
CA TRP A 157 -13.04 2.78 9.11
C TRP A 157 -12.30 1.48 8.75
N LEU A 158 -10.95 1.46 8.76
CA LEU A 158 -10.15 0.22 8.63
C LEU A 158 -10.23 -0.66 9.89
N THR A 159 -10.63 -0.09 11.03
CA THR A 159 -10.60 -0.76 12.34
C THR A 159 -11.92 -1.43 12.74
N TYR A 160 -12.89 -1.48 11.83
CA TYR A 160 -14.20 -2.07 12.09
C TYR A 160 -14.24 -3.59 11.93
N GLY A 161 -15.23 -4.21 12.56
CA GLY A 161 -15.37 -5.66 12.62
C GLY A 161 -14.72 -6.24 13.86
N THR A 162 -14.64 -7.57 13.90
CA THR A 162 -13.99 -8.28 15.01
C THR A 162 -12.47 -8.20 14.87
N GLU A 163 -11.76 -8.58 15.93
CA GLU A 163 -10.30 -8.71 15.87
C GLU A 163 -9.87 -9.66 14.74
N LYS A 164 -10.53 -10.81 14.62
CA LYS A 164 -10.31 -11.76 13.52
C LYS A 164 -10.40 -11.08 12.16
N ASP A 165 -11.42 -10.27 11.93
CA ASP A 165 -11.63 -9.60 10.63
C ASP A 165 -10.59 -8.51 10.34
N MET A 166 -10.00 -7.90 11.39
CA MET A 166 -8.93 -6.92 11.24
C MET A 166 -7.61 -7.54 10.76
N TYR A 167 -7.33 -8.78 11.15
CA TYR A 167 -6.08 -9.49 10.84
C TYR A 167 -6.21 -10.50 9.68
N GLU A 168 -7.40 -10.62 9.06
CA GLU A 168 -7.57 -11.44 7.86
C GLU A 168 -6.82 -10.83 6.67
N VAL A 169 -6.02 -11.65 5.99
CA VAL A 169 -5.36 -11.31 4.74
C VAL A 169 -6.43 -11.17 3.65
N HIS A 170 -6.52 -9.99 3.05
CA HIS A 170 -7.44 -9.78 1.95
C HIS A 170 -6.85 -10.31 0.65
N GLY A 171 -7.62 -11.17 -0.03
CA GLY A 171 -7.15 -11.91 -1.20
C GLY A 171 -6.75 -11.05 -2.39
N GLY A 172 -7.19 -9.78 -2.46
CA GLY A 172 -6.77 -8.83 -3.50
C GLY A 172 -5.57 -7.96 -3.13
N CYS A 173 -5.06 -8.08 -1.90
CA CYS A 173 -4.00 -7.20 -1.39
C CYS A 173 -2.77 -7.97 -0.88
N GLY A 174 -2.94 -9.18 -0.36
CA GLY A 174 -1.86 -9.97 0.24
C GLY A 174 -1.49 -9.55 1.67
N PHE A 175 -2.30 -8.71 2.31
CA PHE A 175 -2.14 -8.29 3.70
C PHE A 175 -3.48 -7.92 4.34
N SER A 176 -3.46 -7.73 5.65
CA SER A 176 -4.62 -7.37 6.48
C SER A 176 -4.85 -5.87 6.58
N LYS A 177 -6.11 -5.45 6.77
CA LYS A 177 -6.45 -4.03 6.94
C LYS A 177 -5.83 -3.42 8.20
N LYS A 178 -5.55 -4.22 9.22
CA LYS A 178 -4.84 -3.77 10.43
C LYS A 178 -3.41 -3.35 10.14
N LEU A 179 -2.69 -4.10 9.29
CA LEU A 179 -1.34 -3.72 8.86
C LEU A 179 -1.35 -2.38 8.14
N LEU A 180 -2.28 -2.20 7.22
CA LEU A 180 -2.47 -0.97 6.47
C LEU A 180 -2.77 0.23 7.39
N HIS A 181 -3.63 0.02 8.40
CA HIS A 181 -3.87 1.05 9.41
C HIS A 181 -2.58 1.41 10.18
N HIS A 182 -1.77 0.44 10.59
CA HIS A 182 -0.50 0.73 11.24
C HIS A 182 0.47 1.50 10.33
N MET A 183 0.54 1.19 9.03
CA MET A 183 1.33 1.99 8.08
C MET A 183 0.86 3.45 8.02
N SER A 184 -0.45 3.71 8.06
CA SER A 184 -0.97 5.09 8.14
C SER A 184 -0.56 5.79 9.45
N GLN A 185 -0.52 5.05 10.56
CA GLN A 185 -0.08 5.59 11.86
C GLN A 185 1.41 5.94 11.85
N VAL A 186 2.25 5.19 11.11
CA VAL A 186 3.67 5.53 10.90
C VAL A 186 3.77 6.90 10.23
N THR A 187 3.04 7.13 9.14
CA THR A 187 3.03 8.43 8.44
C THR A 187 2.52 9.55 9.34
N TYR A 188 1.41 9.32 10.06
CA TYR A 188 0.86 10.30 11.01
C TYR A 188 1.87 10.67 12.09
N CYS A 189 2.52 9.69 12.71
CA CYS A 189 3.54 9.92 13.73
C CYS A 189 4.77 10.66 13.16
N ALA A 190 5.18 10.37 11.93
CA ALA A 190 6.28 11.08 11.27
C ALA A 190 5.92 12.56 11.05
N ALA A 191 4.70 12.84 10.59
CA ALA A 191 4.18 14.21 10.44
C ALA A 191 4.10 14.93 11.80
N ARG A 192 3.61 14.25 12.84
CA ARG A 192 3.57 14.80 14.20
C ARG A 192 4.94 15.05 14.80
N LEU A 193 5.92 14.21 14.49
CA LEU A 193 7.31 14.44 14.89
C LEU A 193 7.90 15.69 14.21
N GLN A 194 7.52 15.96 12.97
CA GLN A 194 7.91 17.19 12.27
C GLN A 194 7.22 18.42 12.87
N GLN A 195 5.94 18.30 13.23
CA GLN A 195 5.16 19.38 13.85
C GLN A 195 5.61 19.70 15.28
N GLU A 196 5.88 18.69 16.10
CA GLU A 196 6.32 18.84 17.49
C GLU A 196 7.50 17.90 17.82
N PRO A 197 8.73 18.23 17.40
CA PRO A 197 9.91 17.37 17.57
C PRO A 197 10.26 17.01 19.02
N LYS A 198 9.81 17.83 19.98
CA LYS A 198 10.08 17.66 21.41
C LYS A 198 8.96 16.92 22.16
N SER A 199 7.86 16.58 21.49
CA SER A 199 6.72 15.91 22.12
C SER A 199 7.09 14.48 22.55
N PRO A 200 6.83 14.09 23.81
CA PRO A 200 7.08 12.72 24.28
C PRO A 200 6.05 11.72 23.72
N ILE A 201 4.93 12.21 23.19
CA ILE A 201 3.82 11.36 22.72
C ILE A 201 4.25 10.51 21.52
N VAL A 202 4.95 11.10 20.54
CA VAL A 202 5.36 10.36 19.34
C VAL A 202 6.31 9.20 19.67
N PRO A 203 7.38 9.39 20.48
CA PRO A 203 8.21 8.27 20.94
C PRO A 203 7.45 7.18 21.70
N MET A 204 6.43 7.53 22.50
CA MET A 204 5.60 6.54 23.20
C MET A 204 4.74 5.75 22.22
N THR A 205 4.07 6.43 21.29
CA THR A 205 3.25 5.79 20.25
C THR A 205 4.11 4.91 19.34
N ALA A 206 5.33 5.36 19.00
CA ALA A 206 6.26 4.59 18.18
C ALA A 206 6.59 3.23 18.80
N LYS A 207 6.85 3.18 20.12
CA LYS A 207 7.07 1.91 20.85
C LYS A 207 5.87 0.97 20.76
N TYR A 208 4.65 1.49 20.87
CA TYR A 208 3.43 0.70 20.72
C TYR A 208 3.28 0.16 19.28
N LEU A 209 3.54 0.99 18.27
CA LEU A 209 3.49 0.59 16.86
C LEU A 209 4.50 -0.51 16.55
N LEU A 210 5.75 -0.38 17.01
CA LEU A 210 6.76 -1.40 16.82
C LEU A 210 6.33 -2.73 17.44
N ARG A 211 5.85 -2.70 18.69
CA ARG A 211 5.35 -3.90 19.35
C ARG A 211 4.21 -4.54 18.56
N ALA A 212 3.23 -3.74 18.13
CA ALA A 212 2.10 -4.22 17.35
C ALA A 212 2.54 -4.86 16.02
N LEU A 213 3.49 -4.25 15.30
CA LEU A 213 4.02 -4.79 14.04
C LEU A 213 4.85 -6.06 14.23
N THR A 214 5.67 -6.13 15.30
CA THR A 214 6.50 -7.30 15.61
C THR A 214 5.67 -8.49 16.07
N GLU A 215 4.66 -8.26 16.90
CA GLU A 215 3.77 -9.30 17.45
C GLU A 215 2.64 -9.68 16.48
N MET A 216 2.41 -8.91 15.40
CA MET A 216 1.31 -9.13 14.46
C MET A 216 1.33 -10.55 13.88
N ARG A 217 0.16 -11.19 13.90
CA ARG A 217 -0.15 -12.40 13.15
C ARG A 217 -1.29 -12.11 12.19
N GLN A 218 -1.12 -12.50 10.95
CA GLN A 218 -2.14 -12.41 9.92
C GLN A 218 -2.61 -13.83 9.58
N TRP A 219 -3.86 -13.97 9.17
CA TRP A 219 -4.44 -15.28 8.85
C TRP A 219 -5.19 -15.20 7.52
N SER A 220 -5.35 -16.32 6.83
CA SER A 220 -6.11 -16.38 5.57
C SER A 220 -7.04 -17.59 5.57
N ARG A 221 -8.10 -17.53 4.76
CA ARG A 221 -9.04 -18.66 4.60
C ARG A 221 -8.40 -19.89 3.95
N GLU A 222 -7.31 -19.68 3.22
CA GLU A 222 -6.54 -20.72 2.53
C GLU A 222 -5.52 -21.40 3.46
N GLY A 223 -5.22 -20.80 4.61
CA GLY A 223 -4.20 -21.26 5.53
C GLY A 223 -4.72 -21.59 6.92
N LYS A 224 -3.91 -21.22 7.92
CA LYS A 224 -4.27 -21.41 9.33
C LYS A 224 -5.45 -20.52 9.70
N ASP A 225 -6.40 -21.06 10.47
CA ASP A 225 -7.44 -20.25 11.06
C ASP A 225 -6.86 -19.23 12.06
N TRP A 226 -7.70 -18.28 12.48
CA TRP A 226 -7.30 -17.20 13.38
C TRP A 226 -6.71 -17.69 14.71
N GLU A 227 -7.33 -18.69 15.34
CA GLU A 227 -6.88 -19.18 16.65
C GLU A 227 -5.53 -19.89 16.57
N LEU A 228 -5.29 -20.59 15.46
CA LEU A 228 -4.04 -21.25 15.18
C LEU A 228 -2.95 -20.24 14.82
N ALA A 229 -3.25 -19.27 13.95
CA ALA A 229 -2.31 -18.23 13.50
C ALA A 229 -1.74 -17.41 14.66
N ARG A 230 -2.56 -17.10 15.68
CA ARG A 230 -2.13 -16.37 16.89
C ARG A 230 -1.09 -17.11 17.73
N LYS A 231 -1.17 -18.45 17.75
CA LYS A 231 -0.32 -19.29 18.59
C LYS A 231 0.98 -19.68 17.91
N HIS A 232 1.02 -19.59 16.58
CA HIS A 232 2.19 -19.98 15.81
C HIS A 232 3.29 -18.92 15.85
N PRO A 233 4.56 -19.37 15.73
CA PRO A 233 5.67 -18.48 15.44
C PRO A 233 5.41 -17.62 14.19
N PRO A 234 6.03 -16.43 14.08
CA PRO A 234 6.02 -15.65 12.84
C PRO A 234 6.43 -16.50 11.63
N THR A 235 5.85 -16.23 10.47
CA THR A 235 6.20 -16.90 9.23
C THR A 235 7.69 -16.74 8.90
N ILE A 236 8.32 -15.62 9.28
CA ILE A 236 9.74 -15.38 9.02
C ILE A 236 10.66 -16.44 9.65
N ASP A 237 10.28 -17.04 10.78
CA ASP A 237 11.11 -18.07 11.42
C ASP A 237 11.22 -19.30 10.52
N TRP A 238 10.12 -19.71 9.89
CA TRP A 238 10.13 -20.79 8.91
C TRP A 238 10.91 -20.42 7.63
N VAL A 239 10.78 -19.17 7.16
CA VAL A 239 11.48 -18.68 5.96
C VAL A 239 12.99 -18.68 6.16
N ARG A 240 13.48 -18.28 7.35
CA ARG A 240 14.92 -18.22 7.67
C ARG A 240 15.61 -19.57 7.56
N ASP A 241 14.88 -20.65 7.82
CA ASP A 241 15.34 -22.04 7.75
C ASP A 241 15.31 -22.63 6.33
N LYS A 242 14.81 -21.90 5.32
CA LYS A 242 14.79 -22.35 3.93
C LYS A 242 16.07 -22.02 3.20
N ALA A 243 16.45 -22.92 2.30
CA ALA A 243 17.52 -22.67 1.34
C ALA A 243 17.07 -21.63 0.30
N ASP A 244 18.03 -20.88 -0.21
CA ASP A 244 17.79 -19.73 -1.10
C ASP A 244 17.25 -20.12 -2.48
N ASP A 245 17.34 -21.39 -2.87
CA ASP A 245 16.87 -21.94 -4.15
C ASP A 245 15.46 -22.54 -4.08
N VAL A 246 14.84 -22.58 -2.90
CA VAL A 246 13.47 -23.08 -2.71
C VAL A 246 12.47 -22.09 -3.28
N ILE A 247 11.55 -22.57 -4.12
CA ILE A 247 10.41 -21.78 -4.61
C ILE A 247 9.12 -22.36 -4.03
N ILE A 248 8.25 -21.47 -3.54
CA ILE A 248 6.95 -21.83 -2.97
C ILE A 248 6.03 -22.42 -4.06
N ASP A 249 5.43 -23.56 -3.75
CA ASP A 249 4.53 -24.34 -4.61
C ASP A 249 3.12 -24.52 -4.01
N SER A 250 2.78 -23.71 -3.00
CA SER A 250 1.50 -23.78 -2.29
C SER A 250 0.87 -22.39 -2.15
N ASN A 251 -0.41 -22.27 -2.49
CA ASN A 251 -1.17 -21.02 -2.32
C ASN A 251 -1.19 -20.57 -0.85
N GLN A 252 -1.32 -21.52 0.10
CA GLN A 252 -1.31 -21.21 1.52
C GLN A 252 0.03 -20.54 1.92
N ILE A 253 1.14 -21.20 1.60
CA ILE A 253 2.47 -20.72 1.97
C ILE A 253 2.75 -19.39 1.25
N MET A 254 2.33 -19.25 0.00
CA MET A 254 2.48 -18.01 -0.75
C MET A 254 1.76 -16.85 -0.07
N THR A 255 0.50 -17.05 0.34
CA THR A 255 -0.28 -16.05 1.07
C THR A 255 0.36 -15.71 2.42
N GLU A 256 0.84 -16.71 3.19
CA GLU A 256 1.51 -16.51 4.48
C GLU A 256 2.82 -15.72 4.35
N VAL A 257 3.68 -16.06 3.37
CA VAL A 257 4.98 -15.40 3.14
C VAL A 257 4.78 -14.00 2.54
N THR A 258 3.78 -13.81 1.68
CA THR A 258 3.42 -12.49 1.14
C THR A 258 2.99 -11.55 2.25
N ALA A 259 2.08 -11.99 3.12
CA ALA A 259 1.63 -11.21 4.26
C ALA A 259 2.79 -10.85 5.20
N GLU A 260 3.75 -11.76 5.37
CA GLU A 260 4.95 -11.52 6.17
C GLU A 260 5.89 -10.49 5.52
N ALA A 261 6.11 -10.55 4.20
CA ALA A 261 6.88 -9.54 3.47
C ALA A 261 6.28 -8.14 3.64
N TRP A 262 4.95 -8.02 3.60
CA TRP A 262 4.25 -6.77 3.90
C TRP A 262 4.47 -6.30 5.35
N ARG A 263 4.40 -7.20 6.32
CA ARG A 263 4.65 -6.89 7.74
C ARG A 263 6.08 -6.37 7.95
N ILE A 264 7.07 -7.02 7.36
CA ILE A 264 8.49 -6.62 7.43
C ILE A 264 8.70 -5.26 6.73
N ALA A 265 8.11 -5.05 5.55
CA ALA A 265 8.17 -3.76 4.85
C ALA A 265 7.57 -2.61 5.69
N ALA A 266 6.49 -2.85 6.43
CA ALA A 266 5.92 -1.87 7.37
C ALA A 266 6.86 -1.56 8.55
N ILE A 267 7.60 -2.56 9.05
CA ILE A 267 8.63 -2.36 10.09
C ILE A 267 9.79 -1.53 9.53
N ILE A 268 10.27 -1.83 8.33
CA ILE A 268 11.33 -1.06 7.67
C ILE A 268 10.88 0.39 7.45
N TYR A 269 9.64 0.60 7.00
CA TYR A 269 9.05 1.94 6.85
C TYR A 269 9.00 2.69 8.18
N TYR A 270 8.56 2.02 9.25
CA TYR A 270 8.58 2.54 10.61
C TYR A 270 10.00 2.95 11.06
N GLN A 271 10.98 2.07 10.84
CA GLN A 271 12.38 2.32 11.22
C GLN A 271 12.96 3.51 10.44
N CYS A 272 12.75 3.55 9.13
CA CYS A 272 13.36 4.53 8.27
C CYS A 272 12.70 5.91 8.40
N ARG A 273 11.37 5.98 8.33
CA ARG A 273 10.66 7.25 8.28
C ARG A 273 10.33 7.83 9.66
N LEU A 274 9.74 7.02 10.55
CA LEU A 274 9.34 7.48 11.88
C LEU A 274 10.54 7.53 12.84
N MET A 275 11.27 6.43 12.98
CA MET A 275 12.44 6.39 13.87
C MET A 275 13.66 7.12 13.30
N ARG A 276 13.60 7.53 12.02
CA ARG A 276 14.67 8.20 11.28
C ARG A 276 15.99 7.42 11.30
N LEU A 277 15.91 6.10 11.34
CA LEU A 277 17.09 5.24 11.25
C LEU A 277 17.57 5.22 9.80
N PRO A 278 18.87 5.44 9.53
CA PRO A 278 19.39 5.38 8.16
C PRO A 278 19.28 3.96 7.59
N ARG A 279 19.25 3.82 6.25
CA ARG A 279 19.10 2.52 5.59
C ARG A 279 20.27 1.54 5.82
N ASN A 280 21.41 2.02 6.32
CA ASN A 280 22.56 1.21 6.76
C ASN A 280 22.53 0.87 8.26
N HIS A 281 21.47 1.24 9.00
CA HIS A 281 21.32 0.88 10.41
C HIS A 281 21.19 -0.64 10.57
N PRO A 282 21.87 -1.28 11.55
CA PRO A 282 21.81 -2.74 11.76
C PRO A 282 20.38 -3.31 11.81
N ASP A 283 19.48 -2.67 12.59
CA ASP A 283 18.08 -3.10 12.68
C ASP A 283 17.31 -2.98 11.36
N VAL A 284 17.68 -2.05 10.48
CA VAL A 284 17.08 -1.92 9.13
C VAL A 284 17.63 -3.02 8.23
N LEU A 285 18.95 -3.25 8.26
CA LEU A 285 19.61 -4.30 7.48
C LEU A 285 19.13 -5.70 7.84
N ALA A 286 18.85 -5.97 9.12
CA ALA A 286 18.30 -7.25 9.57
C ALA A 286 16.92 -7.51 8.96
N ASN A 287 16.03 -6.51 8.96
CA ASN A 287 14.72 -6.64 8.32
C ASN A 287 14.81 -6.67 6.79
N LEU A 288 15.77 -5.97 6.17
CA LEU A 288 16.01 -6.07 4.72
C LEU A 288 16.47 -7.48 4.32
N GLU A 289 17.29 -8.13 5.16
CA GLU A 289 17.68 -9.52 4.95
C GLU A 289 16.48 -10.48 5.01
N ASP A 290 15.65 -10.34 6.05
CA ASP A 290 14.42 -11.13 6.18
C ASP A 290 13.45 -10.89 5.00
N LEU A 291 13.31 -9.65 4.57
CA LEU A 291 12.49 -9.28 3.41
C LEU A 291 13.03 -9.87 2.11
N ALA A 292 14.35 -9.84 1.91
CA ALA A 292 15.01 -10.46 0.77
C ALA A 292 14.77 -11.97 0.73
N LYS A 293 14.87 -12.65 1.88
CA LYS A 293 14.57 -14.08 1.98
C LYS A 293 13.12 -14.39 1.63
N CYS A 294 12.16 -13.59 2.13
CA CYS A 294 10.75 -13.76 1.77
C CYS A 294 10.54 -13.63 0.25
N ILE A 295 11.10 -12.59 -0.38
CA ILE A 295 10.91 -12.34 -1.82
C ILE A 295 11.59 -13.41 -2.68
N ARG A 296 12.78 -13.88 -2.30
CA ARG A 296 13.57 -14.84 -3.08
C ARG A 296 12.83 -16.16 -3.31
N ILE A 297 12.09 -16.63 -2.32
CA ILE A 297 11.36 -17.91 -2.40
C ILE A 297 9.97 -17.79 -3.05
N MET A 298 9.53 -16.57 -3.37
CA MET A 298 8.23 -16.36 -4.02
C MET A 298 8.34 -16.59 -5.54
N PRO A 299 7.39 -17.32 -6.14
CA PRO A 299 7.30 -17.38 -7.60
C PRO A 299 6.91 -16.02 -8.18
N THR A 300 7.46 -15.71 -9.36
CA THR A 300 7.16 -14.51 -10.16
C THR A 300 6.30 -14.81 -11.38
N SER A 301 5.89 -16.07 -11.55
CA SER A 301 5.03 -16.54 -12.64
C SER A 301 4.28 -17.82 -12.23
N GLY A 302 3.33 -18.26 -13.07
CA GLY A 302 2.58 -19.50 -12.85
C GLY A 302 1.42 -19.36 -11.87
N TYR A 303 0.83 -20.49 -11.47
CA TYR A 303 -0.44 -20.54 -10.74
C TYR A 303 -0.40 -19.95 -9.32
N HIS A 304 0.78 -19.91 -8.70
CA HIS A 304 0.98 -19.37 -7.36
C HIS A 304 1.34 -17.88 -7.38
N PHE A 305 1.67 -17.31 -8.55
CA PHE A 305 1.85 -15.87 -8.71
C PHE A 305 0.48 -15.21 -8.89
N THR A 306 -0.03 -14.61 -7.81
CA THR A 306 -1.37 -14.02 -7.77
C THR A 306 -1.33 -12.50 -7.70
N ALA A 307 -2.51 -11.86 -7.77
CA ALA A 307 -2.66 -10.42 -7.57
C ALA A 307 -2.18 -9.91 -6.19
N GLN A 308 -1.84 -10.80 -5.26
CA GLN A 308 -1.27 -10.47 -3.95
C GLN A 308 0.21 -10.08 -4.02
N ALA A 309 0.83 -10.13 -5.20
CA ALA A 309 2.23 -9.81 -5.44
C ALA A 309 2.73 -8.59 -4.61
N PRO A 310 3.83 -8.74 -3.83
CA PRO A 310 4.25 -7.74 -2.85
C PRO A 310 5.05 -6.59 -3.49
N LEU A 311 4.40 -5.80 -4.36
CA LEU A 311 5.04 -4.74 -5.13
C LEU A 311 5.77 -3.70 -4.26
N LEU A 312 5.11 -3.16 -3.22
CA LEU A 312 5.74 -2.21 -2.31
C LEU A 312 6.90 -2.83 -1.51
N PRO A 313 6.75 -4.04 -0.89
CA PRO A 313 7.88 -4.70 -0.26
C PRO A 313 9.09 -4.90 -1.20
N VAL A 314 8.87 -5.34 -2.44
CA VAL A 314 9.96 -5.49 -3.43
C VAL A 314 10.60 -4.16 -3.79
N PHE A 315 9.78 -3.11 -3.96
CA PHE A 315 10.26 -1.75 -4.21
C PHE A 315 11.08 -1.22 -3.03
N PHE A 316 10.64 -1.41 -1.79
CA PHE A 316 11.39 -1.00 -0.58
C PHE A 316 12.70 -1.75 -0.43
N LEU A 317 12.72 -3.06 -0.71
CA LEU A 317 13.96 -3.83 -0.69
C LEU A 317 14.99 -3.21 -1.65
N GLY A 318 14.58 -2.90 -2.88
CA GLY A 318 15.46 -2.28 -3.86
C GLY A 318 15.84 -0.84 -3.51
N LEU A 319 14.88 -0.03 -3.05
CA LEU A 319 15.08 1.38 -2.68
C LEU A 319 16.09 1.51 -1.54
N LEU A 320 16.03 0.60 -0.56
CA LEU A 320 16.79 0.70 0.69
C LEU A 320 18.03 -0.18 0.73
N ALA A 321 18.26 -0.98 -0.32
CA ALA A 321 19.45 -1.81 -0.46
C ALA A 321 20.72 -0.96 -0.35
N THR A 322 21.57 -1.31 0.61
CA THR A 322 22.97 -0.85 0.70
C THR A 322 23.95 -1.97 0.35
N LYS A 323 23.44 -3.20 0.25
CA LYS A 323 24.14 -4.42 -0.14
C LYS A 323 23.72 -4.83 -1.55
N SER A 324 24.68 -5.33 -2.32
CA SER A 324 24.44 -5.72 -3.71
C SER A 324 23.44 -6.88 -3.84
N GLU A 325 23.39 -7.74 -2.82
CA GLU A 325 22.55 -8.93 -2.73
C GLU A 325 21.07 -8.57 -2.58
N HIS A 326 20.76 -7.57 -1.73
CA HIS A 326 19.40 -7.05 -1.57
C HIS A 326 18.90 -6.40 -2.86
N LYS A 327 19.78 -5.62 -3.51
CA LYS A 327 19.51 -4.98 -4.79
C LYS A 327 19.24 -6.01 -5.89
N ALA A 328 20.00 -7.11 -5.90
CA ALA A 328 19.82 -8.20 -6.85
C ALA A 328 18.46 -8.87 -6.70
N VAL A 329 18.04 -9.24 -5.49
CA VAL A 329 16.71 -9.86 -5.27
C VAL A 329 15.57 -8.98 -5.77
N SER A 330 15.61 -7.67 -5.49
CA SER A 330 14.60 -6.73 -5.99
C SER A 330 14.63 -6.62 -7.52
N ARG A 331 15.82 -6.46 -8.10
CA ARG A 331 16.02 -6.38 -9.55
C ARG A 331 15.49 -7.62 -10.27
N ASP A 332 15.90 -8.80 -9.80
CA ASP A 332 15.57 -10.07 -10.44
C ASP A 332 14.05 -10.32 -10.39
N TRP A 333 13.38 -9.95 -9.29
CA TRP A 333 11.92 -9.97 -9.21
C TRP A 333 11.28 -9.05 -10.26
N PHE A 334 11.73 -7.80 -10.36
CA PHE A 334 11.20 -6.85 -11.35
C PHE A 334 11.42 -7.35 -12.77
N GLU A 335 12.63 -7.81 -13.11
CA GLU A 335 12.99 -8.30 -14.44
C GLU A 335 12.16 -9.52 -14.85
N GLN A 336 11.92 -10.44 -13.92
CA GLN A 336 11.06 -11.59 -14.17
C GLN A 336 9.59 -11.18 -14.38
N VAL A 337 9.05 -10.29 -13.57
CA VAL A 337 7.65 -9.85 -13.70
C VAL A 337 7.42 -9.03 -14.98
N VAL A 338 8.33 -8.10 -15.33
CA VAL A 338 8.19 -7.29 -16.55
C VAL A 338 8.49 -8.06 -17.83
N SER A 339 9.11 -9.24 -17.75
CA SER A 339 9.32 -10.12 -18.91
C SER A 339 7.99 -10.57 -19.54
N THR A 340 6.91 -10.57 -18.76
CA THR A 340 5.55 -10.83 -19.26
C THR A 340 4.87 -9.49 -19.57
N PRO A 341 4.47 -9.24 -20.84
CA PRO A 341 3.93 -7.94 -21.26
C PRO A 341 2.47 -7.77 -20.81
N VAL A 342 2.27 -7.49 -19.52
CA VAL A 342 0.97 -7.13 -18.94
C VAL A 342 1.02 -5.70 -18.43
N ARG A 343 0.05 -4.87 -18.84
CA ARG A 343 -0.02 -3.50 -18.35
C ARG A 343 -0.19 -3.47 -16.83
N SER A 344 0.62 -2.69 -16.14
CA SER A 344 0.59 -2.55 -14.69
C SER A 344 1.45 -1.35 -14.25
N SER A 345 1.43 -1.04 -12.95
CA SER A 345 2.36 -0.07 -12.35
C SER A 345 3.81 -0.58 -12.27
N VAL A 346 4.07 -1.86 -12.55
CA VAL A 346 5.38 -2.49 -12.30
C VAL A 346 6.47 -1.91 -13.22
N PRO A 347 6.31 -1.83 -14.56
CA PRO A 347 7.34 -1.25 -15.42
C PRO A 347 7.73 0.20 -15.06
N PRO A 348 6.80 1.17 -14.91
CA PRO A 348 7.21 2.54 -14.60
C PRO A 348 7.88 2.65 -13.21
N LEU A 349 7.44 1.87 -12.21
CA LEU A 349 8.12 1.83 -10.91
C LEU A 349 9.54 1.28 -11.01
N TYR A 350 9.77 0.24 -11.81
CA TYR A 350 11.11 -0.32 -11.98
C TYR A 350 12.04 0.68 -12.67
N GLU A 351 11.54 1.40 -13.69
CA GLU A 351 12.30 2.48 -14.33
C GLU A 351 12.65 3.60 -13.34
N THR A 352 11.72 4.03 -12.49
CA THR A 352 11.98 4.99 -11.42
C THR A 352 13.01 4.45 -10.43
N LEU A 353 12.90 3.19 -10.00
CA LEU A 353 13.86 2.58 -9.07
C LEU A 353 15.28 2.56 -9.65
N LYS A 354 15.43 2.21 -10.94
CA LYS A 354 16.71 2.27 -11.65
C LYS A 354 17.29 3.68 -11.72
N ARG A 355 16.45 4.72 -11.83
CA ARG A 355 16.91 6.12 -11.76
C ARG A 355 17.37 6.47 -10.35
N ILE A 356 16.61 6.10 -9.32
CA ILE A 356 16.96 6.34 -7.92
C ILE A 356 18.32 5.72 -7.56
N TRP A 357 18.57 4.50 -8.02
CA TRP A 357 19.86 3.81 -7.83
C TRP A 357 21.08 4.54 -8.38
N LYS A 358 20.91 5.52 -9.27
CA LYS A 358 22.04 6.30 -9.82
C LYS A 358 22.53 7.39 -8.87
N TRP A 359 21.74 7.75 -7.87
CA TRP A 359 22.03 8.91 -7.02
C TRP A 359 21.78 8.70 -5.53
N ILE A 360 21.04 7.67 -5.10
CA ILE A 360 20.68 7.49 -3.67
C ILE A 360 21.89 7.30 -2.74
N ASP A 361 23.00 6.79 -3.25
CA ASP A 361 24.24 6.59 -2.50
C ASP A 361 25.05 7.89 -2.33
N ASP A 362 24.93 8.82 -3.29
CA ASP A 362 25.80 10.01 -3.37
C ASP A 362 25.09 11.33 -3.03
N GLU A 363 23.77 11.42 -3.28
CA GLU A 363 23.02 12.69 -3.25
C GLU A 363 21.98 12.78 -2.12
N VAL A 364 21.75 11.70 -1.36
CA VAL A 364 20.89 11.73 -0.17
C VAL A 364 21.76 11.81 1.06
N GLU A 365 21.57 12.85 1.87
CA GLU A 365 22.26 13.00 3.13
C GLU A 365 21.82 11.90 4.13
N ILE A 366 22.66 10.88 4.26
CA ILE A 366 22.49 9.77 5.21
C ILE A 366 23.55 9.92 6.30
N PRO A 367 23.18 9.84 7.59
CA PRO A 367 24.14 9.84 8.68
C PRO A 367 25.29 8.83 8.46
N PRO A 368 26.56 9.26 8.54
CA PRO A 368 27.71 8.41 8.24
C PRO A 368 27.91 7.31 9.29
N GLU A 369 27.59 7.60 10.55
CA GLU A 369 27.61 6.63 11.65
C GLU A 369 26.19 6.12 11.94
N PRO A 370 25.81 4.92 11.47
CA PRO A 370 24.44 4.44 11.58
C PRO A 370 23.94 4.28 13.02
N THR A 371 24.84 4.07 13.98
CA THR A 371 24.51 3.75 15.38
C THR A 371 24.71 4.95 16.32
N SER A 372 25.37 6.01 15.88
CA SER A 372 25.69 7.20 16.68
C SER A 372 24.60 8.27 16.52
N LEU A 373 23.35 7.86 16.75
CA LEU A 373 22.19 8.73 16.55
C LEU A 373 21.82 9.49 17.84
N PRO A 374 21.29 10.72 17.73
CA PRO A 374 20.69 11.41 18.85
C PRO A 374 19.67 10.54 19.60
N LYS A 375 19.68 10.65 20.94
CA LYS A 375 18.72 9.95 21.82
C LYS A 375 17.29 10.39 21.53
N SER A 376 17.10 11.69 21.33
CA SER A 376 15.80 12.25 20.93
C SER A 376 15.51 11.92 19.47
N MET A 377 14.36 11.32 19.21
CA MET A 377 13.93 10.97 17.85
C MET A 377 13.79 12.21 16.96
N GLY A 378 13.31 13.33 17.51
CA GLY A 378 13.09 14.58 16.78
C GLY A 378 14.37 15.28 16.34
N GLU A 379 15.50 14.98 16.97
CA GLU A 379 16.82 15.55 16.66
C GLU A 379 17.57 14.76 15.57
N ARG A 380 17.09 13.57 15.20
CA ARG A 380 17.71 12.76 14.14
C ARG A 380 17.42 13.37 12.77
N CYS A 381 18.38 13.24 11.84
CA CYS A 381 18.21 13.67 10.45
C CYS A 381 16.97 13.01 9.82
N PRO A 382 16.01 13.79 9.28
CA PRO A 382 14.84 13.26 8.58
C PRO A 382 15.19 12.82 7.14
N TRP A 383 16.19 11.96 6.99
CA TRP A 383 16.75 11.58 5.68
C TRP A 383 15.71 11.01 4.70
N TRP A 384 14.67 10.33 5.20
CA TRP A 384 13.56 9.86 4.35
C TRP A 384 12.86 11.03 3.66
N GLU A 385 12.66 12.15 4.35
CA GLU A 385 12.02 13.33 3.76
C GLU A 385 12.94 14.02 2.74
N HIS A 386 14.27 13.96 2.93
CA HIS A 386 15.23 14.41 1.92
C HIS A 386 15.17 13.54 0.66
N LEU A 387 15.10 12.21 0.84
CA LEU A 387 14.89 11.25 -0.24
C LEU A 387 13.59 11.57 -1.00
N ILE A 388 12.48 11.76 -0.29
CA ILE A 388 11.18 12.08 -0.92
C ILE A 388 11.23 13.42 -1.64
N ALA A 389 11.85 14.45 -1.07
CA ALA A 389 12.01 15.74 -1.73
C ALA A 389 12.75 15.60 -3.07
N LYS A 390 13.82 14.80 -3.13
CA LYS A 390 14.54 14.54 -4.37
C LYS A 390 13.71 13.72 -5.37
N VAL A 391 13.03 12.65 -4.94
CA VAL A 391 12.11 11.89 -5.82
C VAL A 391 11.03 12.81 -6.39
N LEU A 392 10.46 13.71 -5.58
CA LEU A 392 9.48 14.69 -6.02
C LEU A 392 10.06 15.78 -6.93
N ASN A 393 11.37 15.97 -6.98
CA ASN A 393 12.00 16.89 -7.93
C ASN A 393 12.30 16.19 -9.27
N GLU A 394 12.80 14.95 -9.22
CA GLU A 394 13.28 14.20 -10.40
C GLU A 394 12.16 13.51 -11.19
N GLU A 395 11.11 13.03 -10.52
CA GLU A 395 10.09 12.19 -11.16
C GLU A 395 8.90 13.03 -11.65
N GLU A 396 8.43 12.78 -12.87
CA GLU A 396 7.34 13.55 -13.48
C GLU A 396 5.95 13.19 -12.92
N GLU A 397 5.84 12.06 -12.23
CA GLU A 397 4.57 11.50 -11.74
C GLU A 397 4.66 11.10 -10.27
N THR A 398 3.49 10.95 -9.63
CA THR A 398 3.41 10.29 -8.31
C THR A 398 3.56 8.78 -8.47
N LEU A 399 4.52 8.20 -7.74
CA LEU A 399 4.77 6.75 -7.76
C LEU A 399 3.52 6.00 -7.28
N CYS A 400 3.08 5.02 -8.07
CA CYS A 400 1.90 4.20 -7.80
C CYS A 400 2.33 2.82 -7.30
N LEU A 401 2.37 2.63 -5.99
CA LEU A 401 2.82 1.40 -5.32
C LEU A 401 1.70 0.36 -5.12
N THR A 402 0.69 0.40 -6.01
CA THR A 402 -0.52 -0.42 -5.97
C THR A 402 -0.76 -1.19 -7.25
#